data_AF-A0A7Y4CMT7-F1
#
_entry.id   AF-A0A7Y4CMT7-F1
#
_cell.length_a   1.000
_cell.length_b   1.000
_cell.length_c   1.000
_cell.angle_alpha   90.00
_cell.angle_beta   90.00
_cell.angle_gamma   90.00
#
_symmetry.space_group_name_H-M   'P 1'
#
loop_
_entity.id
_entity.type
_entity.pdbx_description
1 polymer ?
#
loop_
_entity_poly.entity_id
_entity_poly.type
_entity_poly.pdbx_seq_one_letter_code
_entity_poly.pdbx_strand_id
1 'polypeptide(L)'
;MDFSLIIESLPIYLGGLWTTAWMVCVALIIGLFVAIPLAIARNSHNMLINAPAWSFIYFFRGTPLLVQLYLIYYGMDQFFPVKDTLWENAWFCALVAFILNTSAYTAEIIRGAINGLPKGEVEAAKAYGMSTPKTYRRIILPSALRRALPAYSNEVIFMLHGSAVAGIVTIMDLTGAARLVNSRYYAPFESFLTAGLFYMALTFIIIAIFKFAEKRFLAYLRPLS
;
A
#
# COMPACT_ATOMS: atom_id res chain seq x y z
N MET A 1 -21.81 24.05 14.50
CA MET A 1 -21.20 22.72 14.70
C MET A 1 -21.95 22.03 15.82
N ASP A 2 -22.73 21.03 15.47
CA ASP A 2 -23.43 20.23 16.45
C ASP A 2 -22.57 19.02 16.84
N PHE A 3 -21.90 19.11 17.99
CA PHE A 3 -21.01 18.04 18.47
C PHE A 3 -21.77 16.80 18.95
N SER A 4 -23.08 16.91 19.21
CA SER A 4 -23.91 15.75 19.59
C SER A 4 -23.99 14.72 18.47
N LEU A 5 -24.09 15.21 17.23
CA LEU A 5 -24.10 14.40 15.99
C LEU A 5 -22.84 13.53 15.86
N ILE A 6 -21.68 14.09 16.21
CA ILE A 6 -20.39 13.38 16.16
C ILE A 6 -20.37 12.24 17.18
N ILE A 7 -20.87 12.49 18.39
CA ILE A 7 -20.89 11.50 19.47
C ILE A 7 -21.88 10.37 19.14
N GLU A 8 -23.07 10.71 18.66
CA GLU A 8 -24.09 9.72 18.25
C GLU A 8 -23.63 8.85 17.08
N SER A 9 -22.92 9.45 16.12
CA SER A 9 -22.43 8.76 14.92
C SER A 9 -21.09 8.06 15.11
N LEU A 10 -20.45 8.19 16.29
CA LEU A 10 -19.13 7.63 16.57
C LEU A 10 -19.03 6.12 16.29
N PRO A 11 -20.02 5.27 16.63
CA PRO A 11 -19.96 3.84 16.30
C PRO A 11 -19.86 3.56 14.80
N ILE A 12 -20.50 4.38 13.97
CA ILE A 12 -20.47 4.26 12.50
C ILE A 12 -19.06 4.59 11.99
N TYR A 13 -18.46 5.67 12.49
CA TYR A 13 -17.09 6.04 12.14
C TYR A 13 -16.07 5.00 12.61
N LEU A 14 -16.23 4.42 13.80
CA LEU A 14 -15.34 3.36 14.29
C LEU A 14 -15.45 2.08 13.44
N GLY A 15 -16.65 1.73 12.96
CA GLY A 15 -16.84 0.63 12.02
C GLY A 15 -16.16 0.88 10.67
N GLY A 16 -16.31 2.10 10.11
CA GLY A 16 -15.62 2.50 8.88
C GLY A 16 -14.10 2.58 9.05
N LEU A 17 -13.64 3.06 10.22
CA LEU A 17 -12.23 3.11 10.60
C LEU A 17 -11.62 1.71 10.65
N TRP A 18 -12.28 0.78 11.33
CA TRP A 18 -11.85 -0.61 11.38
C TRP A 18 -11.77 -1.19 9.97
N THR A 19 -12.81 -1.00 9.17
CA THR A 19 -12.88 -1.50 7.79
C THR A 19 -11.71 -1.00 6.94
N THR A 20 -11.45 0.30 7.03
CA THR A 20 -10.33 0.96 6.35
C THR A 20 -8.99 0.38 6.83
N ALA A 21 -8.79 0.29 8.15
CA ALA A 21 -7.54 -0.14 8.75
C ALA A 21 -7.19 -1.58 8.39
N TRP A 22 -8.11 -2.53 8.54
CA TRP A 22 -7.80 -3.93 8.26
C TRP A 22 -7.55 -4.15 6.76
N MET A 23 -8.33 -3.53 5.87
CA MET A 23 -8.15 -3.66 4.41
C MET A 23 -6.79 -3.13 3.98
N VAL A 24 -6.42 -1.93 4.44
CA VAL A 24 -5.13 -1.30 4.13
C VAL A 24 -3.98 -2.13 4.71
N CYS A 25 -4.07 -2.57 5.97
CA CYS A 25 -3.04 -3.40 6.58
C CYS A 25 -2.81 -4.71 5.81
N VAL A 26 -3.88 -5.43 5.46
CA VAL A 26 -3.75 -6.69 4.70
C VAL A 26 -3.20 -6.43 3.30
N ALA A 27 -3.68 -5.40 2.61
CA ALA A 27 -3.20 -5.03 1.28
C ALA A 27 -1.71 -4.71 1.28
N LEU A 28 -1.23 -3.93 2.26
CA LEU A 28 0.17 -3.56 2.38
C LEU A 28 1.08 -4.74 2.73
N ILE A 29 0.64 -5.64 3.62
CA ILE A 29 1.43 -6.82 4.00
C ILE A 29 1.60 -7.73 2.78
N ILE A 30 0.50 -8.12 2.14
CA ILE A 30 0.55 -9.00 0.97
C ILE A 30 1.25 -8.29 -0.18
N GLY A 31 0.95 -7.02 -0.40
CA GLY A 31 1.57 -6.18 -1.43
C GLY A 31 3.09 -6.10 -1.28
N LEU A 32 3.62 -5.98 -0.06
CA LEU A 32 5.05 -6.02 0.21
C LEU A 32 5.67 -7.39 -0.14
N PHE A 33 5.01 -8.49 0.23
CA PHE A 33 5.48 -9.83 -0.12
C PHE A 33 5.50 -10.08 -1.63
N VAL A 34 4.57 -9.50 -2.38
CA VAL A 34 4.54 -9.54 -3.85
C VAL A 34 5.56 -8.58 -4.46
N ALA A 35 5.77 -7.42 -3.85
CA ALA A 35 6.67 -6.38 -4.33
C ALA A 35 8.15 -6.80 -4.29
N ILE A 36 8.58 -7.54 -3.27
CA ILE A 36 9.98 -8.00 -3.14
C ILE A 36 10.43 -8.85 -4.35
N PRO A 37 9.75 -9.96 -4.71
CA PRO A 37 10.13 -10.76 -5.87
C PRO A 37 9.98 -9.97 -7.17
N LEU A 38 8.95 -9.11 -7.32
CA LEU A 38 8.81 -8.23 -8.48
C LEU A 38 9.99 -7.27 -8.64
N ALA A 39 10.46 -6.65 -7.56
CA ALA A 39 11.61 -5.75 -7.57
C ALA A 39 12.90 -6.48 -7.97
N ILE A 40 13.11 -7.70 -7.46
CA ILE A 40 14.25 -8.55 -7.82
C ILE A 40 14.17 -8.93 -9.31
N ALA A 41 13.01 -9.41 -9.77
CA ALA A 41 12.77 -9.80 -11.15
C ALA A 41 13.02 -8.62 -12.11
N ARG A 42 12.55 -7.42 -11.74
CA ARG A 42 12.72 -6.20 -12.52
C ARG A 42 14.15 -5.66 -12.55
N ASN A 43 15.02 -6.06 -11.61
CA ASN A 43 16.46 -5.78 -11.64
C ASN A 43 17.29 -6.92 -12.27
N SER A 44 16.65 -7.99 -12.75
CA SER A 44 17.33 -9.06 -13.48
C SER A 44 17.81 -8.59 -14.85
N HIS A 45 18.97 -9.09 -15.28
CA HIS A 45 19.48 -8.89 -16.64
C HIS A 45 18.75 -9.78 -17.66
N ASN A 46 18.10 -10.85 -17.20
CA ASN A 46 17.36 -11.75 -18.08
C ASN A 46 16.02 -11.11 -18.47
N MET A 47 15.87 -10.80 -19.76
CA MET A 47 14.67 -10.17 -20.32
C MET A 47 13.40 -10.98 -20.07
N LEU A 48 13.47 -12.32 -20.04
CA LEU A 48 12.30 -13.18 -19.80
C LEU A 48 11.74 -13.04 -18.38
N ILE A 49 12.59 -12.68 -17.41
CA ILE A 49 12.18 -12.44 -16.01
C ILE A 49 11.82 -10.97 -15.82
N ASN A 50 12.58 -10.10 -16.47
CA ASN A 50 12.44 -8.66 -16.34
C ASN A 50 11.16 -8.13 -17.01
N ALA A 51 10.88 -8.57 -18.23
CA ALA A 51 9.78 -8.04 -19.04
C ALA A 51 8.40 -8.25 -18.40
N PRO A 52 8.04 -9.42 -17.85
CA PRO A 52 6.76 -9.58 -17.16
C PRO A 52 6.63 -8.68 -15.93
N ALA A 53 7.68 -8.57 -15.11
CA ALA A 53 7.69 -7.69 -13.95
C ALA A 53 7.58 -6.22 -14.36
N TRP A 54 8.23 -5.83 -15.45
CA TRP A 54 8.11 -4.49 -16.05
C TRP A 54 6.69 -4.20 -16.48
N SER A 55 6.08 -5.08 -17.29
CA SER A 55 4.72 -4.92 -17.79
C SER A 55 3.71 -4.81 -16.64
N PHE A 56 3.83 -5.65 -15.61
CA PHE A 56 3.01 -5.57 -14.41
C PHE A 56 3.14 -4.21 -13.72
N ILE A 57 4.38 -3.79 -13.40
CA ILE A 57 4.63 -2.54 -12.67
C ILE A 57 4.10 -1.34 -13.45
N TYR A 58 4.35 -1.30 -14.76
CA TYR A 58 3.94 -0.17 -15.60
C TYR A 58 2.43 -0.12 -15.83
N PHE A 59 1.76 -1.28 -15.94
CA PHE A 59 0.31 -1.33 -16.06
C PHE A 59 -0.37 -0.78 -14.80
N PHE A 60 0.00 -1.29 -13.61
CA PHE A 60 -0.66 -0.91 -12.36
C PHE A 60 -0.29 0.50 -11.87
N ARG A 61 0.90 1.01 -12.21
CA ARG A 61 1.28 2.40 -11.93
C ARG A 61 0.78 3.38 -13.00
N GLY A 62 0.51 2.89 -14.21
CA GLY A 62 0.01 3.69 -15.34
C GLY A 62 -1.51 3.81 -15.38
N THR A 63 -2.24 3.06 -14.55
CA THR A 63 -3.70 3.06 -14.50
C THR A 63 -4.21 3.55 -13.14
N PRO A 64 -5.30 4.34 -13.08
CA PRO A 64 -5.86 4.80 -11.80
C PRO A 64 -6.39 3.63 -10.97
N LEU A 65 -6.15 3.67 -9.65
CA LEU A 65 -6.65 2.64 -8.73
C LEU A 65 -8.17 2.45 -8.82
N LEU A 66 -8.93 3.53 -9.00
CA LEU A 66 -10.38 3.46 -9.18
C LEU A 66 -10.78 2.63 -10.42
N VAL A 67 -10.06 2.79 -11.53
CA VAL A 67 -10.33 2.02 -12.75
C VAL A 67 -9.97 0.56 -12.54
N GLN A 68 -8.85 0.26 -11.87
CA GLN A 68 -8.47 -1.11 -11.51
C GLN A 68 -9.55 -1.79 -10.66
N LEU A 69 -10.08 -1.06 -9.66
CA LEU A 69 -11.15 -1.53 -8.80
C LEU A 69 -12.41 -1.87 -9.59
N TYR A 70 -12.82 -1.01 -10.53
CA TYR A 70 -13.97 -1.28 -11.39
C TYR A 70 -13.78 -2.45 -12.34
N LEU A 71 -12.61 -2.57 -12.97
CA LEU A 71 -12.31 -3.69 -13.85
C LEU A 71 -12.36 -5.02 -13.07
N ILE A 72 -11.88 -5.04 -11.83
CA ILE A 72 -11.93 -6.23 -10.99
C ILE A 72 -13.34 -6.49 -10.47
N TYR A 73 -14.05 -5.47 -9.97
CA TYR A 73 -15.36 -5.69 -9.36
C TYR A 73 -16.46 -5.99 -10.39
N TYR A 74 -16.50 -5.26 -11.51
CA TYR A 74 -17.53 -5.41 -12.54
C TYR A 74 -17.09 -6.29 -13.72
N GLY A 75 -15.80 -6.41 -13.99
CA GLY A 75 -15.30 -7.12 -15.17
C GLY A 75 -15.07 -8.61 -14.96
N MET A 76 -14.90 -9.08 -13.72
CA MET A 76 -14.53 -10.48 -13.46
C MET A 76 -15.60 -11.49 -13.89
N ASP A 77 -16.89 -11.12 -13.80
CA ASP A 77 -18.01 -11.97 -14.22
C ASP A 77 -18.02 -12.26 -15.73
N GLN A 78 -17.29 -11.48 -16.53
CA GLN A 78 -17.14 -11.74 -17.97
C GLN A 78 -16.17 -12.89 -18.27
N PHE A 79 -15.27 -13.24 -17.34
CA PHE A 79 -14.24 -14.25 -17.55
C PHE A 79 -14.64 -15.61 -16.96
N PHE A 80 -15.36 -15.62 -15.84
CA PHE A 80 -15.88 -16.82 -15.22
C PHE A 80 -17.07 -16.50 -14.31
N PRO A 81 -17.94 -17.49 -14.01
CA PRO A 81 -19.07 -17.28 -13.12
C PRO A 81 -18.59 -16.88 -11.72
N VAL A 82 -18.93 -15.67 -11.29
CA VAL A 82 -18.50 -15.14 -9.99
C VAL A 82 -19.32 -15.69 -8.82
N LYS A 83 -20.57 -16.08 -9.09
CA LYS A 83 -21.50 -16.61 -8.08
C LYS A 83 -20.90 -17.79 -7.30
N ASP A 84 -21.11 -17.80 -6.00
CA ASP A 84 -20.61 -18.84 -5.07
C ASP A 84 -19.07 -18.87 -4.94
N THR A 85 -18.37 -17.81 -5.38
CA THR A 85 -16.92 -17.65 -5.23
C THR A 85 -16.55 -16.44 -4.36
N LEU A 86 -15.27 -16.32 -3.97
CA LEU A 86 -14.79 -15.14 -3.24
C LEU A 86 -14.97 -13.83 -4.03
N TRP A 87 -15.01 -13.90 -5.36
CA TRP A 87 -15.15 -12.73 -6.24
C TRP A 87 -16.53 -12.07 -6.14
N GLU A 88 -17.52 -12.75 -5.57
CA GLU A 88 -18.85 -12.17 -5.30
C GLU A 88 -18.76 -11.10 -4.19
N ASN A 89 -17.75 -11.21 -3.33
CA ASN A 89 -17.56 -10.30 -2.22
C ASN A 89 -16.84 -9.03 -2.65
N ALA A 90 -17.51 -7.88 -2.53
CA ALA A 90 -16.92 -6.57 -2.84
C ALA A 90 -15.59 -6.31 -2.12
N TRP A 91 -15.50 -6.69 -0.84
CA TRP A 91 -14.29 -6.52 -0.04
C TRP A 91 -13.10 -7.30 -0.63
N PHE A 92 -13.33 -8.47 -1.22
CA PHE A 92 -12.27 -9.29 -1.82
C PHE A 92 -11.77 -8.65 -3.11
N CYS A 93 -12.69 -8.21 -3.98
CA CYS A 93 -12.35 -7.47 -5.20
C CYS A 93 -11.56 -6.19 -4.90
N ALA A 94 -11.98 -5.42 -3.90
CA ALA A 94 -11.25 -4.24 -3.47
C ALA A 94 -9.87 -4.57 -2.90
N LEU A 95 -9.77 -5.61 -2.08
CA LEU A 95 -8.50 -6.06 -1.52
C LEU A 95 -7.52 -6.49 -2.61
N VAL A 96 -7.97 -7.24 -3.62
CA VAL A 96 -7.15 -7.63 -4.78
C VAL A 96 -6.68 -6.39 -5.54
N ALA A 97 -7.56 -5.43 -5.82
CA ALA A 97 -7.18 -4.19 -6.48
C ALA A 97 -6.10 -3.43 -5.69
N PHE A 98 -6.26 -3.32 -4.37
CA PHE A 98 -5.31 -2.65 -3.49
C PHE A 98 -3.96 -3.37 -3.44
N ILE A 99 -3.95 -4.70 -3.31
CA ILE A 99 -2.73 -5.52 -3.31
C ILE A 99 -1.96 -5.32 -4.62
N LEU A 100 -2.63 -5.42 -5.76
CA LEU A 100 -1.99 -5.30 -7.07
C LEU A 100 -1.41 -3.90 -7.26
N ASN A 101 -2.17 -2.86 -6.91
CA ASN A 101 -1.72 -1.47 -6.99
C ASN A 101 -0.50 -1.23 -6.11
N THR A 102 -0.63 -1.46 -4.80
CA THR A 102 0.45 -1.15 -3.85
C THR A 102 1.69 -2.03 -4.07
N SER A 103 1.52 -3.27 -4.56
CA SER A 103 2.67 -4.13 -4.91
C SER A 103 3.48 -3.55 -6.07
N ALA A 104 2.84 -2.93 -7.07
CA ALA A 104 3.52 -2.32 -8.20
C ALA A 104 4.31 -1.05 -7.80
N TYR A 105 3.70 -0.16 -7.01
CA TYR A 105 4.38 1.02 -6.47
C TYR A 105 5.53 0.63 -5.53
N THR A 106 5.29 -0.31 -4.61
CA THR A 106 6.30 -0.79 -3.66
C THR A 106 7.45 -1.50 -4.38
N ALA A 107 7.17 -2.29 -5.41
CA ALA A 107 8.20 -2.95 -6.21
C ALA A 107 9.15 -1.93 -6.86
N GLU A 108 8.60 -0.83 -7.39
CA GLU A 108 9.41 0.23 -7.97
C GLU A 108 10.25 0.97 -6.92
N ILE A 109 9.69 1.23 -5.73
CA ILE A 109 10.42 1.84 -4.62
C ILE A 109 11.61 0.97 -4.22
N ILE A 110 11.39 -0.34 -4.03
CA ILE A 110 12.46 -1.29 -3.70
C ILE A 110 13.47 -1.39 -4.83
N ARG A 111 13.02 -1.42 -6.09
CA ARG A 111 13.89 -1.43 -7.28
C ARG A 111 14.80 -0.21 -7.30
N GLY A 112 14.25 0.98 -7.08
CA GLY A 112 14.99 2.23 -6.99
C GLY A 112 16.02 2.21 -5.86
N ALA A 113 15.64 1.69 -4.69
CA ALA A 113 16.54 1.54 -3.55
C ALA A 113 17.69 0.56 -3.82
N ILE A 114 17.44 -0.56 -4.51
CA ILE A 114 18.48 -1.50 -4.94
C ILE A 114 19.47 -0.83 -5.89
N ASN A 115 18.97 -0.08 -6.89
CA ASN A 115 19.81 0.58 -7.89
C ASN A 115 20.59 1.78 -7.32
N GLY A 116 20.10 2.39 -6.24
CA GLY A 116 20.78 3.46 -5.51
C GLY A 116 21.81 2.98 -4.49
N LEU A 117 22.07 1.67 -4.38
CA LEU A 117 23.09 1.16 -3.45
C LEU A 117 24.51 1.54 -3.93
N PRO A 118 25.43 1.91 -3.00
CA PRO A 118 26.83 2.13 -3.34
C PRO A 118 27.44 0.86 -3.94
N LYS A 119 28.13 0.99 -5.07
CA LYS A 119 28.79 -0.13 -5.75
C LYS A 119 29.74 -0.90 -4.83
N GLY A 120 30.41 -0.18 -3.92
CA GLY A 120 31.31 -0.76 -2.92
C GLY A 120 30.67 -1.82 -2.01
N GLU A 121 29.38 -1.71 -1.65
CA GLU A 121 28.71 -2.75 -0.84
C GLU A 121 28.61 -4.08 -1.59
N VAL A 122 28.34 -4.01 -2.90
CA VAL A 122 28.21 -5.18 -3.78
C VAL A 122 29.58 -5.74 -4.16
N GLU A 123 30.56 -4.87 -4.41
CA GLU A 123 31.94 -5.24 -4.74
C GLU A 123 32.64 -5.91 -3.54
N ALA A 124 32.48 -5.38 -2.33
CA ALA A 124 33.03 -6.00 -1.11
C ALA A 124 32.46 -7.41 -0.88
N ALA A 125 31.14 -7.59 -1.07
CA ALA A 125 30.52 -8.90 -0.95
C ALA A 125 31.06 -9.91 -1.97
N LYS A 126 31.29 -9.47 -3.22
CA LYS A 126 31.90 -10.30 -4.27
C LYS A 126 33.36 -10.62 -3.98
N ALA A 127 34.15 -9.65 -3.51
CA ALA A 127 35.54 -9.85 -3.11
C ALA A 127 35.67 -10.85 -1.94
N TYR A 128 34.69 -10.89 -1.05
CA TYR A 128 34.57 -11.88 0.02
C TYR A 128 34.10 -13.27 -0.47
N GLY A 129 33.90 -13.46 -1.78
CA GLY A 129 33.52 -14.75 -2.37
C GLY A 129 32.03 -15.08 -2.25
N MET A 130 31.14 -14.11 -2.00
CA MET A 130 29.70 -14.37 -1.97
C MET A 130 29.14 -14.61 -3.38
N SER A 131 28.46 -15.74 -3.57
CA SER A 131 27.63 -16.00 -4.75
C SER A 131 26.48 -15.00 -4.88
N THR A 132 26.00 -14.70 -6.09
CA THR A 132 24.89 -13.77 -6.35
C THR A 132 23.66 -13.94 -5.43
N PRO A 133 23.12 -15.15 -5.20
CA PRO A 133 21.97 -15.32 -4.30
C PRO A 133 22.29 -14.96 -2.84
N LYS A 134 23.50 -15.27 -2.36
CA LYS A 134 23.97 -14.89 -1.02
C LYS A 134 24.12 -13.37 -0.90
N THR A 135 24.69 -12.71 -1.92
CA THR A 135 24.82 -11.26 -1.98
C THR A 135 23.47 -10.57 -1.94
N TYR A 136 22.49 -11.07 -2.70
CA TYR A 136 21.12 -10.56 -2.68
C TYR A 136 20.46 -10.71 -1.31
N ARG A 137 20.50 -11.92 -0.74
CA ARG A 137 19.82 -12.22 0.53
C ARG A 137 20.44 -11.51 1.73
N ARG A 138 21.78 -11.38 1.79
CA ARG A 138 22.48 -10.89 2.97
C ARG A 138 22.87 -9.41 2.91
N ILE A 139 23.08 -8.86 1.72
CA ILE A 139 23.60 -7.50 1.55
C ILE A 139 22.56 -6.61 0.86
N ILE A 140 22.21 -6.92 -0.39
CA ILE A 140 21.39 -6.03 -1.23
C ILE A 140 19.98 -5.86 -0.66
N LEU A 141 19.24 -6.95 -0.41
CA LEU A 141 17.84 -6.85 0.03
C LEU A 141 17.70 -6.19 1.41
N PRO A 142 18.46 -6.59 2.45
CA PRO A 142 18.36 -5.92 3.74
C PRO A 142 18.76 -4.43 3.67
N SER A 143 19.79 -4.09 2.90
CA SER A 143 20.24 -2.70 2.73
C SER A 143 19.19 -1.86 1.98
N ALA A 144 18.69 -2.37 0.84
CA ALA A 144 17.68 -1.70 0.03
C ALA A 144 16.36 -1.52 0.77
N LEU A 145 15.86 -2.55 1.46
CA LEU A 145 14.62 -2.45 2.23
C LEU A 145 14.74 -1.39 3.33
N ARG A 146 15.87 -1.31 4.04
CA ARG A 146 16.10 -0.27 5.04
C ARG A 146 16.08 1.13 4.42
N ARG A 147 16.79 1.31 3.29
CA ARG A 147 16.88 2.58 2.58
C ARG A 147 15.55 2.98 1.91
N ALA A 148 14.69 2.02 1.59
CA ALA A 148 13.37 2.23 1.02
C ALA A 148 12.31 2.70 2.03
N LEU A 149 12.55 2.56 3.35
CA LEU A 149 11.56 2.89 4.40
C LEU A 149 10.90 4.28 4.22
N PRO A 150 11.65 5.37 3.99
CA PRO A 150 11.03 6.70 3.88
C PRO A 150 10.08 6.82 2.68
N ALA A 151 10.48 6.26 1.53
CA ALA A 151 9.64 6.24 0.34
C ALA A 151 8.42 5.31 0.53
N TYR A 152 8.61 4.17 1.19
CA TYR A 152 7.54 3.23 1.50
C TYR A 152 6.53 3.81 2.50
N SER A 153 6.96 4.62 3.47
CA SER A 153 6.07 5.35 4.39
C SER A 153 5.08 6.24 3.63
N ASN A 154 5.56 6.96 2.60
CA ASN A 154 4.69 7.77 1.74
C ASN A 154 3.69 6.90 0.97
N GLU A 155 4.13 5.76 0.44
CA GLU A 155 3.25 4.82 -0.26
C GLU A 155 2.14 4.25 0.66
N VAL A 156 2.48 3.93 1.91
CA VAL A 156 1.49 3.49 2.91
C VAL A 156 0.41 4.55 3.15
N ILE A 157 0.81 5.82 3.25
CA ILE A 157 -0.13 6.95 3.42
C ILE A 157 -0.97 7.13 2.16
N PHE A 158 -0.37 7.01 0.97
CA PHE A 158 -1.10 7.07 -0.29
C PHE A 158 -2.13 5.95 -0.41
N MET A 159 -1.78 4.72 -0.02
CA MET A 159 -2.73 3.60 0.00
C MET A 159 -3.84 3.81 1.04
N LEU A 160 -3.54 4.39 2.20
CA LEU A 160 -4.56 4.75 3.18
C LEU A 160 -5.59 5.73 2.58
N HIS A 161 -5.14 6.81 1.95
CA HIS A 161 -6.06 7.76 1.31
C HIS A 161 -6.75 7.16 0.08
N GLY A 162 -6.02 6.38 -0.72
CA GLY A 162 -6.54 5.68 -1.89
C GLY A 162 -7.62 4.67 -1.53
N SER A 163 -7.58 4.08 -0.33
CA SER A 163 -8.59 3.11 0.13
C SER A 163 -10.01 3.68 0.18
N ALA A 164 -10.17 5.00 0.22
CA ALA A 164 -11.48 5.68 0.17
C ALA A 164 -12.30 5.35 -1.09
N VAL A 165 -11.65 4.84 -2.16
CA VAL A 165 -12.36 4.36 -3.35
C VAL A 165 -13.16 3.07 -3.09
N ALA A 166 -12.85 2.33 -2.02
CA ALA A 166 -13.57 1.12 -1.63
C ALA A 166 -15.08 1.39 -1.47
N GLY A 167 -15.46 2.53 -0.89
CA GLY A 167 -16.86 2.85 -0.71
C GLY A 167 -17.67 3.11 -1.97
N ILE A 168 -17.03 3.12 -3.15
CA ILE A 168 -17.72 3.17 -4.43
C ILE A 168 -18.27 1.79 -4.82
N VAL A 169 -17.62 0.71 -4.38
CA VAL A 169 -18.07 -0.68 -4.59
C VAL A 169 -18.81 -1.22 -3.37
N THR A 170 -19.66 -0.39 -2.75
CA THR A 170 -20.55 -0.75 -1.62
C THR A 170 -19.87 -1.07 -0.29
N ILE A 171 -18.55 -0.89 -0.16
CA ILE A 171 -17.84 -1.14 1.10
C ILE A 171 -18.05 0.04 2.07
N MET A 172 -18.44 -0.24 3.31
CA MET A 172 -18.57 0.81 4.32
C MET A 172 -17.21 1.13 4.96
N ASP A 173 -16.39 1.88 4.24
CA ASP A 173 -15.13 2.46 4.73
C ASP A 173 -15.37 3.76 5.51
N LEU A 174 -14.30 4.42 5.94
CA LEU A 174 -14.39 5.66 6.73
C LEU A 174 -15.07 6.80 5.95
N THR A 175 -14.84 6.87 4.64
CA THR A 175 -15.53 7.83 3.76
C THR A 175 -17.00 7.45 3.54
N GLY A 176 -17.31 6.15 3.46
CA GLY A 176 -18.65 5.59 3.44
C GLY A 176 -19.43 5.92 4.71
N ALA A 177 -18.79 5.84 5.88
CA ALA A 177 -19.37 6.27 7.16
C ALA A 177 -19.76 7.75 7.12
N ALA A 178 -18.89 8.64 6.65
CA ALA A 178 -19.23 10.06 6.48
C ALA A 178 -20.40 10.28 5.51
N ARG A 179 -20.43 9.56 4.38
CA ARG A 179 -21.56 9.62 3.44
C ARG A 179 -22.87 9.17 4.06
N LEU A 180 -22.84 8.10 4.87
CA LEU A 180 -24.02 7.61 5.57
C LEU A 180 -24.54 8.62 6.60
N VAL A 181 -23.65 9.21 7.41
CA VAL A 181 -24.01 10.23 8.39
C VAL A 181 -24.57 11.47 7.70
N ASN A 182 -23.91 11.94 6.62
CA ASN A 182 -24.39 13.05 5.82
C ASN A 182 -25.79 12.77 5.25
N SER A 183 -26.04 11.56 4.74
CA SER A 183 -27.36 11.18 4.20
C SER A 183 -28.45 11.13 5.27
N ARG A 184 -28.10 10.87 6.54
CA ARG A 184 -29.08 10.79 7.65
C ARG A 184 -29.40 12.17 8.24
N TYR A 185 -28.38 13.00 8.42
CA TYR A 185 -28.50 14.27 9.16
C TYR A 185 -28.37 15.52 8.27
N TYR A 186 -28.13 15.36 6.97
CA TYR A 186 -27.94 16.45 6.00
C TYR A 186 -26.85 17.46 6.42
N ALA A 187 -25.82 16.97 7.12
CA ALA A 187 -24.73 17.75 7.69
C ALA A 187 -23.39 17.39 7.03
N PRO A 188 -23.11 17.84 5.79
CA PRO A 188 -21.95 17.41 5.04
C PRO A 188 -20.64 17.90 5.66
N PHE A 189 -20.61 19.14 6.16
CA PHE A 189 -19.42 19.73 6.74
C PHE A 189 -18.94 18.93 7.96
N GLU A 190 -19.81 18.74 8.95
CA GLU A 190 -19.52 17.95 10.15
C GLU A 190 -19.15 16.50 9.83
N SER A 191 -19.84 15.88 8.87
CA SER A 191 -19.63 14.47 8.51
C SER A 191 -18.25 14.23 7.89
N PHE A 192 -17.90 15.01 6.87
CA PHE A 192 -16.61 14.85 6.18
C PHE A 192 -15.45 15.42 6.99
N LEU A 193 -15.65 16.46 7.80
CA LEU A 193 -14.64 16.95 8.75
C LEU A 193 -14.27 15.84 9.75
N THR A 194 -15.27 15.14 10.30
CA THR A 194 -15.06 14.04 11.24
C THR A 194 -14.25 12.91 10.61
N ALA A 195 -14.63 12.44 9.42
CA ALA A 195 -13.83 11.44 8.69
C ALA A 195 -12.41 11.93 8.37
N GLY A 196 -12.26 13.21 7.97
CA GLY A 196 -10.96 13.82 7.73
C GLY A 196 -10.05 13.80 8.96
N LEU A 197 -10.60 14.09 10.14
CA LEU A 197 -9.86 14.00 11.41
C LEU A 197 -9.42 12.56 11.73
N PHE A 198 -10.26 11.56 11.44
CA PHE A 198 -9.88 10.16 11.61
C PHE A 198 -8.78 9.72 10.62
N TYR A 199 -8.87 10.10 9.34
CA TYR A 199 -7.79 9.85 8.37
C TYR A 199 -6.49 10.53 8.81
N MET A 200 -6.57 11.79 9.27
CA MET A 200 -5.42 12.52 9.78
C MET A 200 -4.78 11.82 10.99
N ALA A 201 -5.60 11.34 11.94
CA ALA A 201 -5.12 10.59 13.10
C ALA A 201 -4.40 9.30 12.69
N LEU A 202 -4.98 8.51 11.76
CA LEU A 202 -4.33 7.31 11.22
C LEU A 202 -2.99 7.65 10.53
N THR A 203 -2.97 8.70 9.71
CA THR A 203 -1.75 9.16 9.03
C THR A 203 -0.66 9.54 10.05
N PHE A 204 -0.99 10.26 11.12
CA PHE A 204 -0.01 10.59 12.16
C PHE A 204 0.52 9.36 12.91
N ILE A 205 -0.33 8.37 13.18
CA ILE A 205 0.10 7.10 13.77
C ILE A 205 1.09 6.39 12.84
N ILE A 206 0.78 6.29 11.54
CA ILE A 206 1.65 5.69 10.53
C ILE A 206 2.99 6.42 10.48
N ILE A 207 2.99 7.75 10.38
CA ILE A 207 4.21 8.57 10.35
C ILE A 207 5.05 8.33 11.61
N ALA A 208 4.42 8.29 12.79
CA ALA A 208 5.14 8.05 14.04
C ALA A 208 5.82 6.68 14.07
N ILE A 209 5.12 5.62 13.63
CA ILE A 209 5.66 4.26 13.52
C ILE A 209 6.85 4.22 12.56
N PHE A 210 6.72 4.79 11.36
CA PHE A 210 7.79 4.80 10.36
C PHE A 210 8.98 5.66 10.81
N LYS A 211 8.75 6.81 11.43
CA LYS A 211 9.83 7.65 11.99
C LYS A 211 10.62 6.92 13.07
N PHE A 212 9.95 6.12 13.91
CA PHE A 212 10.64 5.27 14.88
C PHE A 212 11.46 4.17 14.20
N ALA A 213 10.89 3.51 13.19
CA ALA A 213 11.58 2.48 12.41
C ALA A 213 12.81 3.05 11.68
N GLU A 214 12.67 4.18 11.00
CA GLU A 214 13.76 4.90 10.32
C GLU A 214 14.89 5.24 11.29
N LYS A 215 14.57 5.78 12.48
CA LYS A 215 15.59 6.09 13.49
C LYS A 215 16.42 4.88 13.90
N ARG A 216 15.81 3.69 13.95
CA ARG A 216 16.49 2.43 14.31
C ARG A 216 17.26 1.83 13.12
N PHE A 217 16.65 1.76 11.94
CA PHE A 217 17.20 1.05 10.80
C PHE A 217 18.17 1.86 9.96
N LEU A 218 18.07 3.19 9.96
CA LEU A 218 18.96 4.10 9.25
C LEU A 218 20.02 4.74 10.16
N ALA A 219 20.15 4.27 11.40
CA ALA A 219 21.13 4.78 12.35
C ALA A 219 22.57 4.78 11.80
N TYR A 220 22.93 3.77 11.00
CA TYR A 220 24.25 3.62 10.39
C TYR A 220 24.58 4.64 9.27
N LEU A 221 23.56 5.33 8.72
CA LEU A 221 23.73 6.36 7.70
C LEU A 221 23.79 7.78 8.28
N ARG A 222 23.64 7.93 9.60
CA ARG A 222 23.72 9.26 10.22
C ARG A 222 25.14 9.80 10.07
N PRO A 223 25.30 11.10 9.75
CA PRO A 223 26.61 11.72 9.74
C PRO A 223 27.25 11.53 11.11
N LEU A 224 28.55 11.23 11.12
CA LEU A 224 29.38 11.20 12.33
C LEU A 224 29.51 12.66 12.81
N SER A 225 28.52 13.15 13.54
CA SER A 225 28.59 14.37 14.34
C SER A 225 28.74 14.00 15.81
#